data_AF-A0A2S2B4R0-F1
#
_entry.id   AF-A0A2S2B4R0-F1
#
_cell.length_a   1.000
_cell.length_b   1.000
_cell.length_c   1.000
_cell.angle_alpha   90.00
_cell.angle_beta   90.00
_cell.angle_gamma   90.00
#
_symmetry.space_group_name_H-M   'P 1'
#
loop_
_entity.id
_entity.type
_entity.pdbx_description
1 polymer ?
#
loop_
_entity_poly.entity_id
_entity_poly.type
_entity_poly.pdbx_seq_one_letter_code
_entity_poly.pdbx_strand_id
1 'polypeptide(L)'
;GQQGYSSSSSAGASSAATASAAASRLSSTDSSSRVSSAVSSLVSNGPSNPVALANAVSRVMSQVNASSSGLSECDVLVQALLEILSALVHILGSATVGEVNYDATSQTAQMVSQTIAQVFA
;
A
#
# COMPACT_ATOMS: atom_id res chain seq x y z
N GLY A 1 4.43 46.51 7.07
CA GLY A 1 4.49 45.55 5.95
C GLY A 1 3.99 44.22 6.44
N GLN A 2 2.94 43.70 5.82
CA GLN A 2 2.22 42.48 6.20
C GLN A 2 3.11 41.24 6.06
N GLN A 3 3.20 40.43 7.11
CA GLN A 3 3.73 39.06 7.09
C GLN A 3 2.54 38.11 6.94
N GLY A 4 2.53 37.37 5.84
CA GLY A 4 1.48 36.42 5.52
C GLY A 4 1.94 35.54 4.38
N TYR A 5 2.65 34.46 4.70
CA TYR A 5 2.93 33.38 3.74
C TYR A 5 3.03 32.04 4.47
N SER A 6 2.08 31.15 4.13
CA SER A 6 2.33 29.72 3.90
C SER A 6 2.30 28.74 5.09
N SER A 7 1.10 28.51 5.64
CA SER A 7 0.81 27.32 6.48
C SER A 7 0.59 26.01 5.69
N SER A 8 0.85 25.96 4.37
CA SER A 8 0.64 24.75 3.55
C SER A 8 1.90 23.91 3.27
N SER A 9 3.09 24.35 3.69
CA SER A 9 4.36 23.64 3.42
C SER A 9 4.71 22.57 4.46
N SER A 10 4.13 22.61 5.67
CA SER A 10 4.43 21.67 6.75
C SER A 10 3.72 20.32 6.61
N ALA A 11 2.47 20.30 6.12
CA ALA A 11 1.71 19.06 5.93
C ALA A 11 2.26 18.19 4.78
N GLY A 12 2.67 18.81 3.67
CA GLY A 12 3.28 18.11 2.52
C GLY A 12 4.69 17.59 2.81
N ALA A 13 5.48 18.34 3.57
CA ALA A 13 6.81 17.89 3.99
C ALA A 13 6.75 16.68 4.94
N SER A 14 5.76 16.66 5.84
CA SER A 14 5.57 15.56 6.81
C SER A 14 5.13 14.26 6.11
N SER A 15 4.23 14.35 5.14
CA SER A 15 3.76 13.18 4.37
C SER A 15 4.84 12.66 3.40
N ALA A 16 5.65 13.53 2.81
CA ALA A 16 6.83 13.13 2.04
C ALA A 16 7.88 12.42 2.92
N ALA A 17 8.06 12.86 4.17
CA ALA A 17 8.96 12.21 5.12
C ALA A 17 8.48 10.79 5.48
N THR A 18 7.19 10.60 5.76
CA THR A 18 6.62 9.27 6.03
C THR A 18 6.78 8.33 4.83
N ALA A 19 6.49 8.80 3.60
CA ALA A 19 6.68 8.00 2.40
C ALA A 19 8.14 7.60 2.19
N SER A 20 9.09 8.53 2.42
CA SER A 20 10.53 8.27 2.28
C SER A 20 11.04 7.29 3.34
N ALA A 21 10.56 7.40 4.58
CA ALA A 21 10.88 6.47 5.65
C ALA A 21 10.34 5.07 5.35
N ALA A 22 9.10 4.96 4.87
CA ALA A 22 8.49 3.71 4.49
C ALA A 22 9.21 3.06 3.29
N ALA A 23 9.60 3.85 2.27
CA ALA A 23 10.42 3.36 1.17
C ALA A 23 11.79 2.83 1.63
N SER A 24 12.40 3.48 2.62
CA SER A 24 13.66 2.99 3.21
C SER A 24 13.47 1.65 3.92
N ARG A 25 12.36 1.47 4.66
CA ARG A 25 11.98 0.20 5.30
C ARG A 25 11.58 -0.88 4.31
N LEU A 26 11.04 -0.50 3.14
CA LEU A 26 10.67 -1.44 2.08
C LEU A 26 11.89 -2.22 1.54
N SER A 27 13.08 -1.64 1.61
CA SER A 27 14.35 -2.29 1.22
C SER A 27 14.82 -3.36 2.23
N SER A 28 14.19 -3.47 3.41
CA SER A 28 14.55 -4.44 4.43
C SER A 28 14.11 -5.87 4.10
N THR A 29 14.81 -6.86 4.66
CA THR A 29 14.51 -8.29 4.49
C THR A 29 13.11 -8.68 4.97
N ASP A 30 12.63 -8.08 6.07
CA ASP A 30 11.26 -8.30 6.57
C ASP A 30 10.21 -7.90 5.55
N SER A 31 10.35 -6.72 4.95
CA SER A 31 9.45 -6.22 3.90
C SER A 31 9.48 -7.13 2.68
N SER A 32 10.65 -7.63 2.26
CA SER A 32 10.74 -8.60 1.17
C SER A 32 9.94 -9.88 1.43
N SER A 33 9.97 -10.38 2.67
CA SER A 33 9.23 -11.60 3.08
C SER A 33 7.71 -11.38 3.07
N ARG A 34 7.26 -10.21 3.52
CA ARG A 34 5.85 -9.81 3.49
C ARG A 34 5.34 -9.59 2.07
N VAL A 35 6.14 -8.93 1.22
CA VAL A 35 5.85 -8.74 -0.21
C VAL A 35 5.71 -10.09 -0.91
N SER A 36 6.65 -11.02 -0.70
CA SER A 36 6.57 -12.37 -1.29
C SER A 36 5.31 -13.12 -0.85
N SER A 37 4.95 -13.03 0.44
CA SER A 37 3.72 -13.62 0.99
C SER A 37 2.45 -12.99 0.39
N ALA A 38 2.46 -11.66 0.18
CA ALA A 38 1.39 -10.94 -0.48
C ALA A 38 1.25 -11.35 -1.96
N VAL A 39 2.36 -11.46 -2.70
CA VAL A 39 2.37 -11.99 -4.08
C VAL A 39 1.74 -13.37 -4.12
N SER A 40 2.20 -14.31 -3.28
CA SER A 40 1.67 -15.66 -3.25
C SER A 40 0.17 -15.68 -2.95
N SER A 41 -0.30 -14.82 -2.05
CA SER A 41 -1.72 -14.72 -1.69
C SER A 41 -2.56 -14.13 -2.83
N LEU A 42 -2.10 -13.05 -3.46
CA LEU A 42 -2.79 -12.36 -4.54
C LEU A 42 -2.85 -13.21 -5.82
N VAL A 43 -1.75 -13.89 -6.18
CA VAL A 43 -1.72 -14.79 -7.34
C VAL A 43 -2.65 -15.98 -7.13
N SER A 44 -2.67 -16.57 -5.93
CA SER A 44 -3.51 -17.75 -5.66
C SER A 44 -5.01 -17.43 -5.64
N ASN A 45 -5.40 -16.22 -5.22
CA ASN A 45 -6.81 -15.83 -5.05
C ASN A 45 -7.33 -14.86 -6.14
N GLY A 46 -6.45 -14.46 -7.07
CA GLY A 46 -6.70 -13.45 -8.09
C GLY A 46 -6.35 -12.03 -7.63
N PRO A 47 -5.46 -11.30 -8.34
CA PRO A 47 -5.03 -9.96 -7.92
C PRO A 47 -6.14 -8.89 -8.00
N SER A 48 -7.20 -9.15 -8.76
CA SER A 48 -8.37 -8.28 -8.90
C SER A 48 -9.53 -8.68 -7.98
N ASN A 49 -9.30 -9.57 -7.01
CA ASN A 49 -10.33 -9.99 -6.06
C ASN A 49 -10.31 -9.07 -4.81
N PRO A 50 -11.39 -8.32 -4.52
CA PRO A 50 -11.45 -7.39 -3.38
C PRO A 50 -11.17 -8.08 -2.05
N VAL A 51 -11.69 -9.29 -1.85
CA VAL A 51 -11.51 -10.04 -0.60
C VAL A 51 -10.07 -10.46 -0.43
N ALA A 52 -9.41 -10.91 -1.51
CA ALA A 52 -7.99 -11.27 -1.47
C ALA A 52 -7.12 -10.06 -1.15
N LEU A 53 -7.42 -8.90 -1.75
CA LEU A 53 -6.71 -7.65 -1.50
C LEU A 53 -6.88 -7.19 -0.05
N ALA A 54 -8.10 -7.22 0.49
CA ALA A 54 -8.38 -6.83 1.88
C ALA A 54 -7.61 -7.72 2.87
N ASN A 55 -7.62 -9.03 2.64
CA ASN A 55 -6.88 -9.98 3.47
C ASN A 55 -5.36 -9.77 3.37
N ALA A 56 -4.83 -9.49 2.18
CA ALA A 56 -3.41 -9.21 1.99
C ALA A 56 -2.99 -7.93 2.73
N VAL A 57 -3.74 -6.84 2.59
CA VAL A 57 -3.49 -5.58 3.29
C VAL A 57 -3.53 -5.78 4.81
N SER A 58 -4.58 -6.44 5.31
CA SER A 58 -4.75 -6.67 6.75
C SER A 58 -3.62 -7.53 7.35
N ARG A 59 -3.15 -8.56 6.62
CA ARG A 59 -1.97 -9.35 7.02
C ARG A 59 -0.70 -8.53 7.05
N VAL A 60 -0.42 -7.75 6.00
CA VAL A 60 0.79 -6.91 5.96
C VAL A 60 0.77 -5.88 7.08
N MET A 61 -0.36 -5.21 7.32
CA MET A 61 -0.50 -4.27 8.44
C MET A 61 -0.22 -4.95 9.79
N SER A 62 -0.81 -6.12 10.04
CA SER A 62 -0.58 -6.87 11.27
C SER A 62 0.91 -7.21 11.47
N GLN A 63 1.58 -7.64 10.40
CA GLN A 63 3.01 -7.99 10.43
C GLN A 63 3.92 -6.76 10.56
N VAL A 64 3.59 -5.64 9.92
CA VAL A 64 4.31 -4.36 10.07
C VAL A 64 4.18 -3.86 11.50
N ASN A 65 2.97 -3.89 12.06
CA ASN A 65 2.70 -3.47 13.44
C ASN A 65 3.44 -4.35 14.46
N ALA A 66 3.53 -5.66 14.20
CA ALA A 66 4.30 -6.59 15.03
C ALA A 66 5.82 -6.38 14.92
N SER A 67 6.32 -6.00 13.74
CA SER A 67 7.76 -5.83 13.49
C SER A 67 8.27 -4.42 13.81
N SER A 68 7.36 -3.45 14.02
CA SER A 68 7.69 -2.03 14.09
C SER A 68 7.01 -1.36 15.28
N SER A 69 7.45 -1.72 16.49
CA SER A 69 7.01 -1.06 17.72
C SER A 69 7.35 0.43 17.68
N GLY A 70 6.35 1.30 17.79
CA GLY A 70 6.53 2.76 17.84
C GLY A 70 6.21 3.50 16.54
N LEU A 71 5.74 2.81 15.49
CA LEU A 71 5.16 3.49 14.34
C LEU A 71 3.76 4.02 14.66
N SER A 72 3.43 5.20 14.13
CA SER A 72 2.05 5.67 14.09
C SER A 72 1.22 4.80 13.15
N GLU A 73 -0.09 4.73 13.36
CA GLU A 73 -1.02 3.98 12.50
C GLU A 73 -0.93 4.44 11.03
N CYS A 74 -0.67 5.74 10.81
CA CYS A 74 -0.45 6.29 9.47
C CYS A 74 0.83 5.75 8.81
N ASP A 75 1.93 5.61 9.56
CA ASP A 75 3.18 4.99 9.07
C ASP A 75 2.96 3.51 8.73
N VAL A 76 2.23 2.78 9.58
CA VAL A 76 1.88 1.37 9.36
C VAL A 76 1.04 1.22 8.08
N LEU A 77 0.06 2.10 7.87
CA LEU A 77 -0.74 2.13 6.65
C LEU A 77 0.13 2.40 5.42
N VAL A 78 0.93 3.47 5.44
CA VAL A 78 1.76 3.85 4.30
C VAL A 78 2.74 2.74 3.95
N GLN A 79 3.35 2.11 4.96
CA GLN A 79 4.22 0.94 4.80
C GLN A 79 3.47 -0.24 4.17
N ALA A 80 2.29 -0.59 4.68
CA ALA A 80 1.51 -1.70 4.16
C ALA A 80 1.07 -1.46 2.70
N LEU A 81 0.65 -0.24 2.36
CA LEU A 81 0.29 0.12 0.98
C LEU A 81 1.50 0.00 0.04
N LEU A 82 2.67 0.49 0.43
CA LEU A 82 3.89 0.38 -0.39
C LEU A 82 4.31 -1.08 -0.61
N GLU A 83 4.14 -1.95 0.39
CA GLU A 83 4.42 -3.38 0.25
C GLU A 83 3.42 -4.07 -0.69
N ILE A 84 2.13 -3.72 -0.62
CA ILE A 84 1.12 -4.25 -1.54
C ILE A 84 1.36 -3.75 -2.97
N LEU A 85 1.70 -2.47 -3.16
CA LEU A 85 2.08 -1.93 -4.47
C LEU A 85 3.31 -2.66 -5.04
N SER A 86 4.31 -2.94 -4.21
CA SER A 86 5.49 -3.70 -4.62
C SER A 86 5.14 -5.12 -5.05
N ALA A 87 4.22 -5.78 -4.34
CA ALA A 87 3.70 -7.09 -4.73
C ALA A 87 2.97 -7.06 -6.08
N LEU A 88 2.12 -6.05 -6.31
CA LEU A 88 1.42 -5.88 -7.59
C LEU A 88 2.39 -5.62 -8.75
N VAL A 89 3.40 -4.76 -8.55
CA VAL A 89 4.47 -4.53 -9.55
C VAL A 89 5.26 -5.82 -9.82
N HIS A 90 5.54 -6.62 -8.80
CA HIS A 90 6.23 -7.90 -8.95
C HIS A 90 5.41 -8.90 -9.79
N ILE A 91 4.09 -8.96 -9.57
CA ILE A 91 3.16 -9.77 -10.37
C ILE A 91 3.18 -9.30 -11.82
N LEU A 92 3.10 -7.99 -12.07
CA LEU A 92 3.16 -7.42 -13.42
C LEU A 92 4.49 -7.72 -14.12
N GLY A 93 5.60 -7.72 -13.38
CA GLY A 93 6.93 -8.06 -13.92
C GLY A 93 7.05 -9.50 -14.42
N SER A 94 6.21 -10.42 -13.93
CA SER A 94 6.17 -11.82 -14.38
C SER A 94 4.97 -12.14 -15.27
N ALA A 95 4.00 -11.23 -15.39
CA ALA A 95 2.77 -11.44 -16.15
C ALA A 95 2.91 -11.02 -17.61
N THR A 96 2.14 -11.65 -18.49
CA THR A 96 1.91 -11.13 -19.84
C THR A 96 0.71 -10.21 -19.80
N VAL A 97 0.92 -8.92 -20.07
CA VAL A 97 -0.16 -7.92 -20.10
C VAL A 97 -0.86 -8.00 -21.45
N GLY A 98 -2.14 -8.40 -21.42
CA GLY A 98 -3.03 -8.37 -22.59
C GLY A 98 -3.78 -7.04 -22.71
N GLU A 99 -4.97 -7.10 -23.32
CA GLU A 99 -5.85 -5.94 -23.46
C GLU A 99 -6.28 -5.37 -22.10
N VAL A 100 -6.14 -4.06 -21.93
CA VAL A 100 -6.52 -3.35 -20.70
C VAL A 100 -7.92 -2.76 -20.88
N ASN A 101 -8.85 -3.14 -20.02
CA ASN A 101 -10.20 -2.57 -20.01
C ASN A 101 -10.22 -1.25 -19.21
N TYR A 102 -10.04 -0.13 -19.91
CA TYR A 102 -10.07 1.20 -19.29
C TYR A 102 -11.47 1.62 -18.79
N ASP A 103 -12.55 1.06 -19.33
CA ASP A 103 -13.92 1.35 -18.89
C ASP A 103 -14.17 0.85 -17.46
N ALA A 104 -13.52 -0.27 -17.09
CA ALA A 104 -13.58 -0.85 -15.74
C ALA A 104 -12.74 -0.11 -14.68
N THR A 105 -12.03 0.97 -15.03
CA THR A 105 -11.16 1.70 -14.10
C THR A 105 -11.94 2.26 -12.91
N SER A 106 -13.12 2.84 -13.17
CA SER A 106 -13.99 3.38 -12.11
C SER A 106 -14.43 2.29 -11.13
N GLN A 107 -14.81 1.12 -11.66
CA GLN A 107 -15.20 -0.03 -10.84
C GLN A 107 -14.02 -0.55 -10.00
N THR A 108 -12.82 -0.59 -10.58
CA THR A 108 -11.59 -0.98 -9.88
C THR A 108 -11.25 0.01 -8.76
N ALA A 109 -11.38 1.32 -9.00
CA ALA A 109 -11.17 2.34 -7.98
C ALA A 109 -12.17 2.21 -6.82
N GLN A 110 -13.44 1.91 -7.12
CA GLN A 110 -14.46 1.64 -6.09
C GLN A 110 -14.14 0.39 -5.28
N MET A 111 -13.69 -0.68 -5.94
CA MET A 111 -13.23 -1.91 -5.27
C MET A 111 -12.08 -1.62 -4.29
N VAL A 112 -11.05 -0.88 -4.72
CA VAL A 112 -9.92 -0.51 -3.85
C VAL A 112 -10.43 0.35 -2.68
N SER A 113 -11.30 1.33 -2.94
CA SER A 113 -11.86 2.20 -1.90
C SER A 113 -12.62 1.40 -0.84
N GLN A 114 -13.46 0.44 -1.26
CA GLN A 114 -14.19 -0.45 -0.36
C GLN A 114 -13.26 -1.37 0.43
N THR A 115 -12.25 -1.92 -0.23
CA THR A 115 -11.24 -2.78 0.39
C THR A 115 -10.53 -2.04 1.52
N ILE A 116 -10.05 -0.83 1.25
CA ILE A 116 -9.37 -0.01 2.25
C ILE A 116 -10.34 0.35 3.38
N ALA A 117 -11.57 0.76 3.07
CA ALA A 117 -12.58 1.02 4.09
C ALA A 117 -12.83 -0.18 4.99
N GLN A 118 -12.86 -1.41 4.46
CA GLN A 118 -13.04 -2.64 5.23
C GLN A 118 -11.86 -2.97 6.15
N VAL A 119 -10.63 -2.61 5.76
CA VAL A 119 -9.46 -2.80 6.63
C VAL A 119 -9.48 -1.84 7.83
N PHE A 120 -10.21 -0.73 7.70
CA PHE A 120 -10.32 0.33 8.71
C PHE A 120 -11.67 0.36 9.45
N ALA A 121 -12.59 -0.53 9.13
CA ALA A 121 -13.90 -0.67 9.78
C ALA A 121 -13.83 -1.63 10.97
#